data_AF-H1Q2I1-F1
#
_entry.id   AF-H1Q2I1-F1
#
_cell.length_a   1.000
_cell.length_b   1.000
_cell.length_c   1.000
_cell.angle_alpha   90.00
_cell.angle_beta   90.00
_cell.angle_gamma   90.00
#
_symmetry.space_group_name_H-M   'P 1'
#
loop_
_entity.id
_entity.type
_entity.pdbx_description
1 polymer ?
#
loop_
_entity_poly.entity_id
_entity_poly.type
_entity_poly.pdbx_seq_one_letter_code
_entity_poly.pdbx_strand_id
1 'polypeptide(L)'
;MKKIVFTLIALISMTMTFAANEKDENAASIEKYRFNMSTYALSRALNLSQDQIAVVEDINKTFAAEMMNAATSDKSERDEKIKKAIKRDLSYMFYVLNQDQYREYVKLLNVTLNNRGLSM
;
A
#
# COMPACT_ATOMS: atom_id res chain seq x y z
N MET A 1 -12.20 -31.23 10.75
CA MET A 1 -12.33 -30.14 9.77
C MET A 1 -12.91 -28.92 10.47
N LYS A 2 -12.09 -27.91 10.75
CA LYS A 2 -12.55 -26.65 11.37
C LYS A 2 -12.88 -25.67 10.23
N LYS A 3 -14.16 -25.32 10.09
CA LYS A 3 -14.61 -24.28 9.16
C LYS A 3 -14.12 -22.93 9.72
N ILE A 4 -13.04 -22.38 9.15
CA ILE A 4 -12.60 -21.02 9.43
C ILE A 4 -13.47 -20.12 8.55
N VAL A 5 -14.39 -19.40 9.18
CA VAL A 5 -15.22 -18.39 8.53
C VAL A 5 -14.31 -17.20 8.18
N PHE A 6 -14.17 -16.92 6.88
CA PHE A 6 -13.50 -15.73 6.36
C PHE A 6 -14.42 -14.52 6.52
N THR A 7 -14.26 -13.77 7.61
CA THR A 7 -14.95 -12.47 7.74
C THR A 7 -14.04 -11.38 7.17
N LEU A 8 -14.23 -11.06 5.89
CA LEU A 8 -13.71 -9.84 5.25
C LEU A 8 -14.60 -8.67 5.66
N ILE A 9 -14.15 -7.85 6.62
CA ILE A 9 -14.78 -6.55 6.87
C ILE A 9 -14.13 -5.54 5.92
N ALA A 10 -14.71 -5.41 4.73
CA ALA A 10 -14.42 -4.29 3.84
C ALA A 10 -15.39 -3.15 4.19
N LEU A 11 -14.97 -2.25 5.08
CA LEU A 11 -15.62 -0.94 5.22
C LEU A 11 -14.72 0.10 4.57
N ILE A 12 -14.77 0.16 3.24
CA ILE A 12 -14.29 1.32 2.48
C ILE A 12 -15.52 2.20 2.24
N SER A 13 -15.88 3.01 3.24
CA SER A 13 -16.84 4.08 3.05
C SER A 13 -16.12 5.28 2.44
N MET A 14 -16.12 5.37 1.10
CA MET A 14 -15.82 6.63 0.41
C MET A 14 -17.11 7.45 0.35
N THR A 15 -17.19 8.49 1.20
CA THR A 15 -18.18 9.56 1.02
C THR A 15 -17.50 10.69 0.25
N MET A 16 -17.79 10.82 -1.05
CA MET A 16 -17.34 11.95 -1.86
C MET A 16 -18.32 13.10 -1.68
N THR A 17 -17.94 14.14 -0.94
CA THR A 17 -18.67 15.42 -0.92
C THR A 17 -17.77 16.50 -1.51
N PHE A 18 -18.27 17.20 -2.53
CA PHE A 18 -17.55 18.27 -3.21
C PHE A 18 -17.83 19.60 -2.50
N ALA A 19 -16.80 20.20 -1.91
CA ALA A 19 -16.75 21.63 -1.63
C ALA A 19 -15.28 22.07 -1.64
N ALA A 20 -14.91 22.90 -2.62
CA ALA A 20 -13.56 23.38 -2.85
C ALA A 20 -13.13 24.35 -1.75
N ASN A 21 -12.09 23.97 -1.00
CA ASN A 21 -11.32 24.85 -0.15
C ASN A 21 -9.85 24.41 -0.26
N GLU A 22 -8.94 25.32 -0.64
CA GLU A 22 -7.53 24.99 -0.95
C GLU A 22 -6.74 24.35 0.22
N LYS A 23 -7.21 24.54 1.46
CA LYS A 23 -6.66 23.84 2.65
C LYS A 23 -7.16 22.39 2.79
N ASP A 24 -8.37 22.09 2.32
CA ASP A 24 -8.95 20.74 2.32
C ASP A 24 -8.42 19.88 1.17
N GLU A 25 -8.07 20.49 0.03
CA GLU A 25 -7.43 19.77 -1.09
C GLU A 25 -6.09 19.14 -0.70
N ASN A 26 -5.30 19.80 0.13
CA ASN A 26 -4.02 19.25 0.60
C ASN A 26 -4.21 18.05 1.52
N ALA A 27 -5.14 18.09 2.47
CA ALA A 27 -5.41 16.98 3.37
C ALA A 27 -6.02 15.77 2.64
N ALA A 28 -7.04 15.99 1.79
CA ALA A 28 -7.64 14.95 0.97
C ALA A 28 -6.66 14.36 -0.05
N SER A 29 -5.75 15.19 -0.60
CA SER A 29 -4.71 14.70 -1.51
C SER A 29 -3.66 13.84 -0.79
N ILE A 30 -3.28 14.16 0.45
CA ILE A 30 -2.30 13.35 1.21
C ILE A 30 -2.89 11.97 1.56
N GLU A 31 -4.17 11.88 1.91
CA GLU A 31 -4.82 10.58 2.19
C GLU A 31 -4.79 9.63 0.99
N LYS A 32 -4.91 10.16 -0.24
CA LYS A 32 -4.78 9.37 -1.48
C LYS A 32 -3.47 8.57 -1.52
N TYR A 33 -2.39 9.14 -1.01
CA TYR A 33 -1.05 8.53 -1.06
C TYR A 33 -0.69 7.76 0.22
N ARG A 34 -1.52 7.80 1.26
CA ARG A 34 -1.25 7.05 2.48
C ARG A 34 -1.34 5.54 2.22
N PHE A 35 -0.21 4.87 2.40
CA PHE A 35 -0.13 3.42 2.40
C PHE A 35 -0.19 2.89 3.84
N ASN A 36 -1.18 2.04 4.13
CA ASN A 36 -1.46 1.54 5.48
C ASN A 36 -1.81 0.04 5.48
N MET A 37 -1.06 -0.75 4.71
CA MET A 37 -1.28 -2.19 4.66
C MET A 37 -0.81 -2.86 5.96
N SER A 38 -1.69 -3.63 6.58
CA SER A 38 -1.36 -4.36 7.80
C SER A 38 -0.37 -5.48 7.50
N THR A 39 0.79 -5.47 8.17
CA THR A 39 1.74 -6.60 8.13
C THR A 39 1.05 -7.88 8.56
N TYR A 40 0.21 -7.86 9.60
CA TYR A 40 -0.54 -9.05 10.02
C TYR A 40 -1.42 -9.62 8.89
N ALA A 41 -2.16 -8.75 8.19
CA ALA A 41 -3.00 -9.18 7.07
C ALA A 41 -2.15 -9.74 5.91
N LEU A 42 -1.04 -9.08 5.58
CA LEU A 42 -0.08 -9.56 4.58
C LEU A 42 0.54 -10.91 4.96
N SER A 43 0.94 -11.09 6.22
CA SER A 43 1.49 -12.35 6.73
C SER A 43 0.54 -13.51 6.51
N ARG A 44 -0.77 -13.27 6.68
CA ARG A 44 -1.82 -14.26 6.46
C ARG A 44 -2.09 -14.49 4.97
N ALA A 45 -2.19 -13.42 4.18
CA ALA A 45 -2.48 -13.50 2.75
C ALA A 45 -1.35 -14.18 1.95
N LEU A 46 -0.10 -13.91 2.34
CA LEU A 46 1.09 -14.45 1.68
C LEU A 46 1.66 -15.68 2.39
N ASN A 47 1.06 -16.12 3.50
CA ASN A 47 1.58 -17.22 4.32
C ASN A 47 3.08 -17.03 4.63
N LEU A 48 3.44 -15.88 5.18
CA LEU A 48 4.83 -15.51 5.48
C LEU A 48 5.41 -16.39 6.59
N SER A 49 6.68 -16.77 6.47
CA SER A 49 7.43 -17.36 7.58
C SER A 49 7.72 -16.32 8.66
N GLN A 50 8.02 -16.77 9.88
CA GLN A 50 8.38 -15.86 10.98
C GLN A 50 9.53 -14.92 10.62
N ASP A 51 10.54 -15.44 9.91
CA ASP A 51 11.68 -14.66 9.45
C ASP A 51 11.30 -13.59 8.42
N GLN A 52 10.32 -13.88 7.56
CA GLN A 52 9.84 -12.92 6.56
C GLN A 52 9.03 -11.79 7.19
N ILE A 53 8.28 -12.04 8.27
CA ILE A 53 7.34 -11.06 8.86
C ILE A 53 8.06 -9.77 9.25
N ALA A 54 9.17 -9.86 9.97
CA ALA A 54 9.90 -8.68 10.44
C ALA A 54 10.46 -7.86 9.27
N VAL A 55 10.96 -8.52 8.23
CA VAL A 55 11.52 -7.84 7.05
C VAL A 55 10.41 -7.20 6.21
N VAL A 56 9.29 -7.89 6.01
CA VAL A 56 8.11 -7.34 5.31
C VAL A 56 7.52 -6.16 6.06
N GLU A 57 7.50 -6.18 7.39
CA GLU A 57 7.08 -5.03 8.19
C GLU A 57 7.96 -3.80 7.95
N ASP A 58 9.28 -3.99 7.91
CA ASP A 58 10.23 -2.90 7.67
C ASP A 58 10.10 -2.33 6.25
N ILE A 59 9.95 -3.20 5.25
CA ILE A 59 9.69 -2.79 3.87
C ILE A 59 8.38 -1.99 3.78
N ASN A 60 7.29 -2.47 4.39
CA ASN A 60 6.00 -1.77 4.39
C ASN A 60 6.08 -0.40 5.05
N LYS A 61 6.77 -0.27 6.20
CA LYS A 61 6.97 1.01 6.87
C LYS A 61 7.78 1.98 6.01
N THR A 62 8.83 1.46 5.38
CA THR A 62 9.68 2.22 4.46
C THR A 62 8.87 2.73 3.26
N PHE A 63 8.09 1.86 2.62
CA PHE A 63 7.24 2.23 1.49
C PHE A 63 6.17 3.25 1.90
N ALA A 64 5.53 3.08 3.06
CA ALA A 64 4.58 4.05 3.59
C ALA A 64 5.21 5.44 3.80
N ALA A 65 6.42 5.50 4.36
CA ALA A 65 7.15 6.75 4.56
C ALA A 65 7.51 7.44 3.23
N GLU A 66 7.95 6.67 2.22
CA GLU A 66 8.23 7.21 0.89
C GLU A 66 6.99 7.76 0.20
N MET A 67 5.88 7.03 0.26
CA MET A 67 4.62 7.48 -0.34
C MET A 67 4.13 8.78 0.31
N MET A 68 4.28 8.91 1.64
CA MET A 68 3.97 10.14 2.36
C MET A 68 4.93 11.29 1.99
N ASN A 69 6.23 11.02 1.84
CA ASN A 69 7.20 12.03 1.41
C ASN A 69 6.94 12.51 -0.05
N ALA A 70 6.56 11.58 -0.93
CA ALA A 70 6.16 11.92 -2.29
C ALA A 70 4.89 12.77 -2.28
N ALA A 71 3.92 12.46 -1.42
CA ALA A 71 2.67 13.22 -1.29
C ALA A 71 2.88 14.70 -0.93
N THR A 72 3.90 14.99 -0.12
CA THR A 72 4.26 16.38 0.27
C THR A 72 5.12 17.09 -0.77
N SER A 73 5.54 16.41 -1.84
CA SER A 73 6.32 17.01 -2.93
C SER A 73 5.42 17.76 -3.90
N ASP A 74 6.05 18.67 -4.65
CA ASP A 74 5.42 19.41 -5.73
C ASP A 74 4.76 18.48 -6.75
N LYS A 75 3.63 18.91 -7.33
CA LYS A 75 2.84 18.10 -8.27
C LYS A 75 3.68 17.60 -9.45
N SER A 76 4.67 18.38 -9.92
CA SER A 76 5.58 18.03 -11.02
C SER A 76 6.54 16.88 -10.69
N GLU A 77 6.91 16.70 -9.42
CA GLU A 77 7.87 15.68 -8.97
C GLU A 77 7.20 14.45 -8.34
N ARG A 78 5.96 14.63 -7.88
CA ARG A 78 5.22 13.63 -7.10
C ARG A 78 5.12 12.30 -7.83
N ASP A 79 4.70 12.31 -9.09
CA ASP A 79 4.49 11.08 -9.86
C ASP A 79 5.77 10.26 -10.03
N GLU A 80 6.91 10.93 -10.22
CA GLU A 80 8.21 10.26 -10.30
C GLU A 80 8.60 9.63 -8.96
N LYS A 81 8.43 10.36 -7.86
CA LYS A 81 8.72 9.87 -6.51
C LYS A 81 7.83 8.68 -6.14
N ILE A 82 6.55 8.70 -6.49
CA ILE A 82 5.62 7.57 -6.30
C ILE A 82 6.08 6.35 -7.10
N LYS A 83 6.38 6.50 -8.40
CA LYS A 83 6.88 5.40 -9.24
C LYS A 83 8.18 4.81 -8.69
N LYS A 84 9.08 5.67 -8.21
CA LYS A 84 10.34 5.24 -7.58
C LYS A 84 10.10 4.44 -6.31
N ALA A 85 9.20 4.90 -5.44
CA ALA A 85 8.82 4.19 -4.22
C ALA A 85 8.22 2.81 -4.53
N ILE A 86 7.28 2.74 -5.48
CA ILE A 86 6.66 1.47 -5.92
C ILE A 86 7.71 0.51 -6.45
N LYS A 87 8.60 0.97 -7.34
CA LYS A 87 9.67 0.13 -7.89
C LYS A 87 10.60 -0.41 -6.81
N ARG A 88 10.94 0.41 -5.81
CA ARG A 88 11.82 0.01 -4.72
C ARG A 88 11.16 -1.01 -3.80
N ASP A 89 9.91 -0.78 -3.42
CA ASP A 89 9.10 -1.72 -2.64
C ASP A 89 9.01 -3.09 -3.34
N LEU A 90 8.62 -3.10 -4.63
CA LEU A 90 8.59 -4.32 -5.43
C LEU A 90 9.94 -5.04 -5.47
N SER A 91 11.03 -4.29 -5.62
CA SER A 91 12.37 -4.88 -5.63
C SER A 91 12.71 -5.53 -4.29
N TYR A 92 12.44 -4.85 -3.16
CA TYR A 92 12.72 -5.40 -1.83
C TYR A 92 11.84 -6.60 -1.50
N MET A 93 10.54 -6.54 -1.83
CA MET A 93 9.65 -7.69 -1.66
C MET A 93 10.08 -8.88 -2.50
N PHE A 94 10.58 -8.67 -3.72
CA PHE A 94 11.11 -9.75 -4.56
C PHE A 94 12.31 -10.48 -3.91
N TYR A 95 13.16 -9.77 -3.16
CA TYR A 95 14.29 -10.39 -2.45
C TYR A 95 13.87 -11.23 -1.24
N VAL A 96 12.74 -10.91 -0.61
CA VAL A 96 12.29 -11.53 0.65
C VAL A 96 11.28 -12.65 0.41
N LEU A 97 10.42 -12.48 -0.59
CA LEU A 97 9.31 -13.37 -0.89
C LEU A 97 9.71 -14.44 -1.91
N ASN A 98 9.13 -15.64 -1.77
CA ASN A 98 9.21 -16.61 -2.86
C ASN A 98 8.31 -16.19 -4.03
N GLN A 99 8.40 -16.92 -5.15
CA GLN A 99 7.72 -16.53 -6.39
C GLN A 99 6.19 -16.43 -6.25
N ASP A 100 5.56 -17.33 -5.51
CA ASP A 100 4.10 -17.35 -5.35
C ASP A 100 3.65 -16.23 -4.41
N GLN A 101 4.38 -16.03 -3.31
CA GLN A 101 4.18 -14.91 -2.39
C GLN A 101 4.33 -13.57 -3.11
N TYR A 102 5.38 -13.40 -3.90
CA TYR A 102 5.63 -12.17 -4.64
C TYR A 102 4.53 -11.88 -5.66
N ARG A 103 4.08 -12.90 -6.41
CA ARG A 103 2.98 -12.75 -7.36
C ARG A 103 1.69 -12.30 -6.68
N GLU A 104 1.38 -12.86 -5.52
CA GLU A 104 0.20 -12.47 -4.76
C GLU A 104 0.34 -11.07 -4.16
N TYR A 105 1.53 -10.72 -3.65
CA TYR A 105 1.85 -9.38 -3.19
C TYR A 105 1.62 -8.33 -4.28
N VAL A 106 2.13 -8.56 -5.49
CA VAL A 106 1.96 -7.64 -6.63
C VAL A 106 0.49 -7.41 -6.95
N LYS A 107 -0.36 -8.44 -6.90
CA LYS A 107 -1.81 -8.27 -7.10
C LYS A 107 -2.45 -7.43 -6.01
N LEU A 108 -2.13 -7.71 -4.74
CA LEU A 108 -2.66 -6.96 -3.60
C LEU A 108 -2.23 -5.48 -3.66
N LEU A 109 -0.97 -5.22 -3.99
CA LEU A 109 -0.46 -3.87 -4.17
C LEU A 109 -1.17 -3.16 -5.33
N ASN A 110 -1.31 -3.83 -6.48
CA ASN A 110 -2.01 -3.28 -7.65
C ASN A 110 -3.44 -2.87 -7.32
N VAL A 111 -4.21 -3.75 -6.67
CA VAL A 111 -5.60 -3.44 -6.27
C VAL A 111 -5.64 -2.29 -5.27
N THR A 112 -4.71 -2.29 -4.30
CA THR A 112 -4.61 -1.24 -3.28
C THR A 112 -4.34 0.13 -3.88
N LEU A 113 -3.44 0.21 -4.87
CA LEU A 113 -3.07 1.44 -5.57
C LEU A 113 -4.18 1.90 -6.54
N ASN A 114 -4.75 0.99 -7.33
CA ASN A 114 -5.84 1.34 -8.26
C ASN A 114 -7.08 1.85 -7.52
N ASN A 115 -7.42 1.28 -6.36
CA ASN A 115 -8.51 1.77 -5.52
C ASN A 115 -8.27 3.20 -4.99
N ARG A 116 -7.03 3.70 -5.07
CA ARG A 116 -6.64 5.08 -4.73
C ARG A 116 -6.42 5.94 -5.98
N GLY A 117 -6.69 5.43 -7.19
CA GLY A 117 -6.40 6.14 -8.43
C GLY A 117 -4.91 6.36 -8.67
N LEU A 118 -4.08 5.37 -8.28
CA LEU A 118 -2.65 5.29 -8.53
C LEU A 118 -2.36 4.06 -9.39
N SER A 119 -1.39 4.15 -10.29
CA SER A 119 -0.92 3.03 -11.12
C SER A 119 0.47 2.57 -10.68
N MET A 120 0.72 1.27 -10.78
CA MET A 120 2.08 0.72 -10.70
C MET A 120 2.93 1.12 -11.91
#